data_AF-A0A9N9YZM9-F1
#
_entry.id   AF-A0A9N9YZM9-F1
#
_cell.length_a   1.000
_cell.length_b   1.000
_cell.length_c   1.000
_cell.angle_alpha   90.00
_cell.angle_beta   90.00
_cell.angle_gamma   90.00
#
_symmetry.space_group_name_H-M   'P 1'
#
loop_
_entity.id
_entity.type
_entity.pdbx_description
1 polymer ?
#
loop_
_entity_poly.entity_id
_entity_poly.type
_entity_poly.pdbx_seq_one_letter_code
_entity_poly.pdbx_strand_id
1 'polypeptide(L)'
;MPGTAICNSVIQVAPNAWRLGELIICERVGTGPVNGAAITTWRDDEGILWYLRRGRKSDSRYYPNGRFAVPYHKSGTSGAIWKLGGMFVKVKSWGEGMDPESDTLKLIYESCPGVPVPRVVAHWVDMDTQRSFLILRPLRGQILLHAWPSLSPELRQYVANQIADVCEILAKHTATYMGSAANPLNGCRDQYLCPDRPVSIPSWKPISLPRIDEWNGQEYFDPFQIGRTFNLYHPELEPTNIVVTSDGRVTGILDWERAGYFPRCWISTKPQIADEFLLDAGPGVPDVTEWQWRLATTLEERGFIPEREEWEEFRGRISGTVSTAVSFAKYFPAETDEAEDNEVPDVPDVPDIPDVPDVRMDEVGEPSRLNAHDPHQVWY
;
A
#
# COMPACT_ATOMS: atom_id res chain seq x y z
N MET A 1 19.77 8.63 -10.86
CA MET A 1 18.95 9.87 -10.81
C MET A 1 17.99 9.76 -9.63
N PRO A 2 17.82 10.81 -8.81
CA PRO A 2 16.79 10.81 -7.77
C PRO A 2 15.43 10.53 -8.43
N GLY A 3 14.68 9.57 -7.87
CA GLY A 3 13.44 9.06 -8.46
C GLY A 3 12.48 10.18 -8.82
N THR A 4 11.99 10.17 -10.06
CA THR A 4 10.96 11.11 -10.51
C THR A 4 9.72 11.01 -9.60
N ALA A 5 9.06 12.14 -9.34
CA ALA A 5 7.88 12.19 -8.48
C ALA A 5 6.87 11.13 -8.90
N ILE A 6 6.19 10.46 -7.95
CA ILE A 6 5.22 9.38 -8.24
C ILE A 6 4.17 9.80 -9.27
N CYS A 7 3.81 11.09 -9.29
CA CYS A 7 2.86 11.67 -10.24
C CYS A 7 3.31 11.59 -11.71
N ASN A 8 4.61 11.40 -11.95
CA ASN A 8 5.19 11.33 -13.27
C ASN A 8 5.13 9.92 -13.89
N SER A 9 4.62 8.94 -13.13
CA SER A 9 4.53 7.55 -13.58
C SER A 9 3.47 7.30 -14.65
N VAL A 10 2.51 8.22 -14.83
CA VAL A 10 1.47 8.13 -15.86
C VAL A 10 1.43 9.41 -16.67
N ILE A 11 1.76 9.32 -17.95
CA ILE A 11 1.87 10.48 -18.86
C ILE A 11 0.99 10.25 -20.07
N GLN A 12 0.14 11.21 -20.40
CA GLN A 12 -0.58 11.17 -21.68
C GLN A 12 0.37 11.54 -22.82
N VAL A 13 0.58 10.62 -23.77
CA VAL A 13 1.52 10.77 -24.90
C VAL A 13 0.80 10.94 -26.24
N ALA A 14 -0.50 10.67 -26.29
CA ALA A 14 -1.39 11.00 -27.41
C ALA A 14 -2.84 11.12 -26.89
N PRO A 15 -3.80 11.63 -27.69
CA PRO A 15 -5.20 11.74 -27.27
C PRO A 15 -5.81 10.44 -26.74
N ASN A 16 -5.37 9.30 -27.30
CA ASN A 16 -5.86 7.97 -26.96
C ASN A 16 -4.76 7.06 -26.39
N ALA A 17 -3.64 7.61 -25.91
CA ALA A 17 -2.52 6.81 -25.41
C ALA A 17 -1.87 7.42 -24.17
N TRP A 18 -1.62 6.55 -23.17
CA TRP A 18 -0.98 6.87 -21.91
C TRP A 18 0.22 5.97 -21.71
N ARG A 19 1.36 6.57 -21.39
CA ARG A 19 2.58 5.89 -21.02
C ARG A 19 2.59 5.63 -19.51
N LEU A 20 2.82 4.38 -19.13
CA LEU A 20 2.86 3.88 -17.77
C LEU A 20 4.30 3.44 -17.46
N GLY A 21 5.03 4.27 -16.73
CA GLY A 21 6.48 4.13 -16.56
C GLY A 21 7.23 4.31 -17.87
N GLU A 22 8.32 3.58 -18.07
CA GLU A 22 9.09 3.57 -19.33
C GLU A 22 8.76 2.35 -20.20
N LEU A 23 8.02 1.37 -19.68
CA LEU A 23 7.86 0.05 -20.31
C LEU A 23 6.56 -0.14 -21.10
N ILE A 24 5.46 0.50 -20.67
CA ILE A 24 4.11 0.13 -21.12
C ILE A 24 3.36 1.35 -21.67
N ILE A 25 2.61 1.14 -22.75
CA ILE A 25 1.61 2.07 -23.26
C ILE A 25 0.23 1.43 -23.09
N CYS A 26 -0.69 2.18 -22.48
CA CYS A 26 -2.12 1.91 -22.43
C CYS A 26 -2.81 2.73 -23.54
N GLU A 27 -3.54 2.06 -24.43
CA GLU A 27 -4.20 2.72 -25.56
C GLU A 27 -5.70 2.45 -25.57
N ARG A 28 -6.46 3.51 -25.84
CA ARG A 28 -7.89 3.47 -26.16
C ARG A 28 -8.01 3.23 -27.66
N VAL A 29 -8.57 2.10 -28.06
CA VAL A 29 -8.83 1.80 -29.47
C VAL A 29 -10.01 2.64 -29.94
N GLY A 30 -9.81 3.44 -30.99
CA GLY A 30 -10.90 4.06 -31.74
C GLY A 30 -11.62 3.04 -32.64
N THR A 31 -11.93 3.42 -33.87
CA THR A 31 -12.41 2.50 -34.91
C THR A 31 -11.23 1.78 -35.58
N GLY A 32 -10.89 0.57 -35.13
CA GLY A 32 -9.84 -0.23 -35.77
C GLY A 32 -9.53 -1.54 -35.03
N PRO A 33 -8.84 -2.50 -35.67
CA PRO A 33 -8.45 -3.75 -35.02
C PRO A 33 -7.37 -3.51 -33.95
N VAL A 34 -7.39 -4.32 -32.89
CA VAL A 34 -6.32 -4.36 -31.89
C VAL A 34 -5.04 -4.83 -32.56
N ASN A 35 -3.95 -4.13 -32.30
CA ASN A 35 -2.63 -4.56 -32.74
C ASN A 35 -2.29 -5.94 -32.14
N GLY A 36 -1.77 -6.88 -32.95
CA GLY A 36 -1.43 -8.24 -32.51
C GLY A 36 -0.35 -8.35 -31.42
N ALA A 37 0.20 -7.23 -30.96
CA ALA A 37 1.19 -7.13 -29.89
C ALA A 37 0.59 -6.74 -28.51
N ALA A 38 -0.72 -6.87 -28.32
CA ALA A 38 -1.38 -6.55 -27.05
C ALA A 38 -0.97 -7.54 -25.95
N ILE A 39 -0.56 -7.01 -24.78
CA ILE A 39 -0.26 -7.78 -23.57
C ILE A 39 -1.57 -8.23 -22.91
N THR A 40 -2.53 -7.32 -22.83
CA THR A 40 -3.87 -7.59 -22.30
C THR A 40 -4.86 -6.59 -22.91
N THR A 41 -6.14 -6.94 -22.85
CA THR A 41 -7.23 -6.11 -23.37
C THR A 41 -8.41 -6.11 -22.41
N TRP A 42 -9.16 -5.01 -22.38
CA TRP A 42 -10.43 -4.92 -21.65
C TRP A 42 -11.37 -3.94 -22.33
N ARG A 43 -12.63 -3.93 -21.91
CA ARG A 43 -13.61 -2.93 -22.33
C ARG A 43 -14.01 -2.08 -21.13
N ASP A 44 -14.18 -0.79 -21.36
CA ASP A 44 -14.80 0.09 -20.37
C ASP A 44 -16.33 -0.05 -20.38
N ASP A 45 -17.01 0.73 -19.53
CA ASP A 45 -18.46 0.69 -19.37
C ASP A 45 -19.22 1.14 -20.64
N GLU A 46 -18.57 1.90 -21.53
CA GLU A 46 -19.09 2.29 -22.84
C GLU A 46 -18.84 1.20 -23.92
N GLY A 47 -18.20 0.09 -23.54
CA GLY A 47 -17.83 -0.99 -24.45
C GLY A 47 -16.62 -0.68 -25.32
N ILE A 48 -15.93 0.43 -25.09
CA ILE A 48 -14.74 0.83 -25.84
C ILE A 48 -13.57 -0.05 -25.44
N LEU A 49 -12.80 -0.47 -26.43
CA LEU A 49 -11.70 -1.40 -26.25
C LEU A 49 -10.43 -0.66 -25.83
N TRP A 50 -9.80 -1.15 -24.79
CA TRP A 50 -8.52 -0.69 -24.28
C TRP A 50 -7.53 -1.84 -24.28
N TYR A 51 -6.25 -1.53 -24.45
CA TYR A 51 -5.20 -2.54 -24.38
C TYR A 51 -3.88 -1.99 -23.89
N LEU A 52 -3.06 -2.88 -23.32
CA LEU A 52 -1.67 -2.61 -23.02
C LEU A 52 -0.77 -3.16 -24.12
N ARG A 53 0.31 -2.44 -24.42
CA ARG A 53 1.42 -2.93 -25.25
C ARG A 53 2.76 -2.45 -24.69
N ARG A 54 3.85 -3.08 -25.12
CA ARG A 54 5.20 -2.56 -24.86
C ARG A 54 5.39 -1.19 -25.53
N GLY A 55 6.05 -0.29 -24.83
CA GLY A 55 6.52 0.98 -25.37
C GLY A 55 7.57 0.80 -26.46
N ARG A 56 7.61 1.74 -27.39
CA ARG A 56 8.58 1.83 -28.49
C ARG A 56 9.34 3.14 -28.38
N LYS A 57 10.55 3.20 -28.95
CA LYS A 57 11.33 4.47 -29.03
C LYS A 57 10.57 5.62 -29.70
N SER A 58 9.58 5.32 -30.55
CA SER A 58 8.73 6.33 -31.16
C SER A 58 7.74 6.97 -30.19
N ASP A 59 7.39 6.28 -29.09
CA ASP A 59 6.41 6.73 -28.09
C ASP A 59 7.00 7.74 -27.09
N SER A 60 8.33 7.89 -27.06
CA SER A 60 9.02 8.95 -26.29
C SER A 60 9.11 10.29 -27.04
N ARG A 61 8.63 10.35 -28.30
CA ARG A 61 8.65 11.61 -29.06
C ARG A 61 7.70 12.62 -28.42
N TYR A 62 8.22 13.84 -28.26
CA TYR A 62 7.54 15.01 -27.71
C TYR A 62 6.09 15.10 -28.19
N TYR A 63 5.14 14.82 -27.29
CA TYR A 63 3.76 15.25 -27.47
C TYR A 63 3.72 16.71 -27.03
N PRO A 64 3.44 17.68 -27.93
CA PRO A 64 3.57 19.11 -27.62
C PRO A 64 2.69 19.62 -26.47
N ASN A 65 1.85 18.76 -25.92
CA ASN A 65 1.01 19.00 -24.75
C ASN A 65 0.95 17.75 -23.85
N GLY A 66 2.04 17.00 -23.71
CA GLY A 66 2.13 15.87 -22.78
C GLY A 66 1.77 16.33 -21.38
N ARG A 67 0.66 15.85 -20.84
CA ARG A 67 0.22 16.16 -19.48
C ARG A 67 0.41 14.93 -18.62
N PHE A 68 1.00 15.12 -17.45
CA PHE A 68 0.90 14.14 -16.38
C PHE A 68 -0.58 13.86 -16.13
N ALA A 69 -0.95 12.58 -16.15
CA ALA A 69 -2.32 12.24 -15.82
C ALA A 69 -2.56 12.61 -14.35
N VAL A 70 -3.70 13.23 -14.06
CA VAL A 70 -4.05 13.58 -12.68
C VAL A 70 -4.42 12.29 -11.96
N PRO A 71 -3.72 11.93 -10.86
CA PRO A 71 -4.08 10.76 -10.10
C PRO A 71 -5.43 10.95 -9.42
N TYR A 72 -6.20 9.88 -9.39
CA TYR A 72 -7.45 9.78 -8.64
C TYR A 72 -7.23 9.86 -7.13
N HIS A 73 -6.13 9.26 -6.65
CA HIS A 73 -5.72 9.31 -5.25
C HIS A 73 -4.19 9.32 -5.15
N LYS A 74 -3.66 9.98 -4.11
CA LYS A 74 -2.22 9.99 -3.78
C LYS A 74 -2.04 9.57 -2.33
N SER A 75 -1.12 8.64 -2.09
CA SER A 75 -0.64 8.27 -0.76
C SER A 75 0.81 8.73 -0.63
N GLY A 76 0.98 9.90 -0.01
CA GLY A 76 2.27 10.54 0.18
C GLY A 76 3.07 10.71 -1.11
N THR A 77 4.36 10.38 -1.04
CA THR A 77 5.30 10.44 -2.18
C THR A 77 5.57 9.08 -2.81
N SER A 78 5.04 8.00 -2.22
CA SER A 78 5.39 6.61 -2.54
C SER A 78 4.30 5.86 -3.29
N GLY A 79 3.07 6.36 -3.34
CA GLY A 79 1.97 5.68 -4.02
C GLY A 79 0.96 6.62 -4.64
N ALA A 80 0.41 6.24 -5.79
CA ALA A 80 -0.69 6.95 -6.42
C ALA A 80 -1.54 6.00 -7.28
N ILE A 81 -2.80 6.38 -7.48
CA ILE A 81 -3.77 5.60 -8.23
C ILE A 81 -4.36 6.48 -9.33
N TRP A 82 -4.48 5.95 -10.55
CA TRP A 82 -5.16 6.56 -11.68
C TRP A 82 -6.36 5.74 -12.12
N LYS A 83 -7.33 6.37 -12.78
CA LYS A 83 -8.42 5.70 -13.48
C LYS A 83 -8.17 5.78 -14.99
N LEU A 84 -8.02 4.64 -15.67
CA LEU A 84 -7.85 4.56 -17.12
C LEU A 84 -8.74 3.46 -17.71
N GLY A 85 -9.62 3.82 -18.64
CA GLY A 85 -10.51 2.87 -19.32
C GLY A 85 -11.38 2.06 -18.35
N GLY A 86 -11.91 2.69 -17.31
CA GLY A 86 -12.69 2.02 -16.27
C GLY A 86 -11.87 1.14 -15.31
N MET A 87 -10.54 1.07 -15.43
CA MET A 87 -9.67 0.30 -14.53
C MET A 87 -8.90 1.22 -13.59
N PHE A 88 -8.46 0.68 -12.46
CA PHE A 88 -7.52 1.34 -11.56
C PHE A 88 -6.10 0.97 -11.91
N VAL A 89 -5.23 1.97 -12.03
CA VAL A 89 -3.78 1.80 -12.20
C VAL A 89 -3.13 2.28 -10.91
N LYS A 90 -2.75 1.34 -10.05
CA LYS A 90 -2.00 1.59 -8.82
C LYS A 90 -0.52 1.58 -9.17
N VAL A 91 0.19 2.63 -8.75
CA VAL A 91 1.64 2.74 -8.87
C VAL A 91 2.22 2.97 -7.49
N LYS A 92 3.23 2.18 -7.12
CA LYS A 92 4.00 2.38 -5.90
C LYS A 92 5.50 2.43 -6.19
N SER A 93 6.22 3.13 -5.33
CA SER A 93 7.68 3.01 -5.24
C SER A 93 8.04 1.55 -4.98
N TRP A 94 9.04 1.08 -5.69
CA TRP A 94 9.54 -0.29 -5.57
C TRP A 94 11.05 -0.24 -5.37
N GLY A 95 11.59 -1.21 -4.64
CA GLY A 95 13.03 -1.42 -4.50
C GLY A 95 13.34 -2.91 -4.46
N GLU A 96 14.61 -3.24 -4.65
CA GLU A 96 15.08 -4.62 -4.56
C GLU A 96 14.75 -5.23 -3.19
N GLY A 97 14.34 -6.50 -3.18
CA GLY A 97 13.84 -7.18 -1.97
C GLY A 97 12.37 -6.87 -1.63
N MET A 98 11.65 -6.05 -2.40
CA MET A 98 10.21 -5.86 -2.22
C MET A 98 9.38 -6.79 -3.08
N ASP A 99 8.47 -7.54 -2.44
CA ASP A 99 7.48 -8.32 -3.17
C ASP A 99 6.44 -7.42 -3.85
N PRO A 100 6.14 -7.67 -5.15
CA PRO A 100 4.98 -7.09 -5.81
C PRO A 100 3.69 -7.54 -5.14
N GLU A 101 2.76 -6.61 -4.88
CA GLU A 101 1.42 -6.92 -4.35
C GLU A 101 0.66 -7.95 -5.21
N SER A 102 0.95 -8.02 -6.51
CA SER A 102 0.37 -9.01 -7.43
C SER A 102 0.63 -10.45 -7.00
N ASP A 103 1.80 -10.73 -6.43
CA ASP A 103 2.21 -12.08 -6.07
C ASP A 103 1.48 -12.52 -4.80
N THR A 104 1.32 -11.59 -3.84
CA THR A 104 0.46 -11.80 -2.67
C THR A 104 -0.99 -12.00 -3.09
N LEU A 105 -1.55 -11.13 -3.94
CA LEU A 105 -2.93 -11.27 -4.43
C LEU A 105 -3.17 -12.62 -5.11
N LYS A 106 -2.21 -13.09 -5.92
CA LYS A 106 -2.27 -14.40 -6.55
C LYS A 106 -2.32 -15.52 -5.51
N LEU A 107 -1.44 -15.49 -4.52
CA LEU A 107 -1.42 -16.48 -3.44
C LEU A 107 -2.77 -16.55 -2.71
N ILE A 108 -3.34 -15.40 -2.33
CA ILE A 108 -4.62 -15.34 -1.62
C ILE A 108 -5.76 -15.85 -2.49
N TYR A 109 -5.79 -15.43 -3.76
CA TYR A 109 -6.80 -15.90 -4.70
C TYR A 109 -6.79 -17.42 -4.89
N GLU A 110 -5.60 -18.02 -4.97
CA GLU A 110 -5.42 -19.46 -5.17
C GLU A 110 -5.62 -20.28 -3.90
N SER A 111 -5.21 -19.75 -2.74
CA SER A 111 -5.13 -20.52 -1.48
C SER A 111 -6.29 -20.28 -0.52
N CYS A 112 -6.93 -19.11 -0.57
CA CYS A 112 -7.92 -18.66 0.41
C CYS A 112 -9.28 -18.39 -0.26
N PRO A 113 -10.00 -19.43 -0.72
CA PRO A 113 -11.29 -19.25 -1.39
C PRO A 113 -12.28 -18.55 -0.45
N GLY A 114 -12.95 -17.52 -0.97
CA GLY A 114 -13.92 -16.72 -0.21
C GLY A 114 -13.35 -15.40 0.33
N VAL A 115 -12.03 -15.22 0.35
CA VAL A 115 -11.44 -13.91 0.65
C VAL A 115 -11.68 -12.95 -0.51
N PRO A 116 -12.34 -11.79 -0.29
CA PRO A 116 -12.66 -10.87 -1.36
C PRO A 116 -11.43 -10.03 -1.74
N VAL A 117 -10.71 -10.42 -2.78
CA VAL A 117 -9.54 -9.70 -3.30
C VAL A 117 -9.82 -9.00 -4.63
N PRO A 118 -9.16 -7.86 -4.94
CA PRO A 118 -9.30 -7.20 -6.23
C PRO A 118 -8.74 -8.06 -7.36
N ARG A 119 -9.42 -8.05 -8.51
CA ARG A 119 -8.97 -8.81 -9.67
C ARG A 119 -7.87 -8.07 -10.42
N VAL A 120 -6.70 -8.69 -10.51
CA VAL A 120 -5.56 -8.20 -11.29
C VAL A 120 -5.81 -8.38 -12.79
N VAL A 121 -5.60 -7.31 -13.56
CA VAL A 121 -5.66 -7.29 -15.03
C VAL A 121 -4.26 -7.40 -15.64
N ALA A 122 -3.30 -6.69 -15.05
CA ALA A 122 -1.89 -6.71 -15.42
C ALA A 122 -1.04 -6.18 -14.26
N HIS A 123 0.22 -6.59 -14.21
CA HIS A 123 1.21 -6.04 -13.29
C HIS A 123 2.60 -6.10 -13.93
N TRP A 124 3.49 -5.21 -13.51
CA TRP A 124 4.92 -5.26 -13.83
C TRP A 124 5.71 -4.40 -12.87
N VAL A 125 7.02 -4.65 -12.79
CA VAL A 125 7.99 -3.76 -12.15
C VAL A 125 8.77 -3.05 -13.26
N ASP A 126 8.88 -1.73 -13.13
CA ASP A 126 9.72 -0.88 -13.96
C ASP A 126 10.98 -0.54 -13.15
N MET A 127 12.08 -1.22 -13.49
CA MET A 127 13.37 -1.09 -12.81
C MET A 127 14.03 0.28 -13.09
N ASP A 128 13.76 0.89 -14.25
CA ASP A 128 14.36 2.17 -14.63
C ASP A 128 13.77 3.31 -13.79
N THR A 129 12.47 3.21 -13.47
CA THR A 129 11.78 4.18 -12.62
C THR A 129 11.65 3.76 -11.16
N GLN A 130 12.05 2.52 -10.83
CA GLN A 130 11.88 1.91 -9.51
C GLN A 130 10.42 1.99 -9.05
N ARG A 131 9.50 1.52 -9.91
CA ARG A 131 8.05 1.53 -9.67
C ARG A 131 7.44 0.17 -9.92
N SER A 132 6.50 -0.23 -9.06
CA SER A 132 5.58 -1.32 -9.34
C SER A 132 4.28 -0.75 -9.90
N PHE A 133 3.73 -1.42 -10.91
CA PHE A 133 2.45 -1.10 -11.52
C PHE A 133 1.51 -2.28 -11.33
N LEU A 134 0.29 -1.99 -10.91
CA LEU A 134 -0.76 -2.97 -10.71
C LEU A 134 -2.07 -2.41 -11.27
N ILE A 135 -2.63 -3.10 -12.28
CA ILE A 135 -3.92 -2.75 -12.86
C ILE A 135 -5.00 -3.64 -12.26
N LEU A 136 -5.99 -3.02 -11.64
CA LEU A 136 -7.07 -3.68 -10.93
C LEU A 136 -8.43 -3.35 -11.57
N ARG A 137 -9.33 -4.34 -11.56
CA ARG A 137 -10.74 -4.07 -11.84
C ARG A 137 -11.40 -3.33 -10.69
N PRO A 138 -12.33 -2.41 -10.97
CA PRO A 138 -13.18 -1.83 -9.93
C PRO A 138 -13.94 -2.91 -9.16
N LEU A 139 -14.12 -2.66 -7.88
CA LEU A 139 -14.98 -3.38 -6.98
C LEU A 139 -16.34 -2.69 -6.87
N ARG A 140 -17.34 -3.43 -6.41
CA ARG A 140 -18.69 -2.89 -6.24
C ARG A 140 -18.85 -2.41 -4.80
N GLY A 141 -18.85 -1.11 -4.56
CA GLY A 141 -19.16 -0.57 -3.25
C GLY A 141 -18.47 0.76 -3.00
N GLN A 142 -18.41 1.13 -1.73
CA GLN A 142 -17.68 2.29 -1.23
C GLN A 142 -16.64 1.82 -0.22
N ILE A 143 -15.57 2.58 -0.07
CA ILE A 143 -14.61 2.39 1.02
C ILE A 143 -15.37 2.46 2.36
N LEU A 144 -15.05 1.55 3.29
CA LEU A 144 -15.70 1.41 4.58
C LEU A 144 -15.64 2.71 5.39
N LEU A 145 -14.51 3.41 5.39
CA LEU A 145 -14.35 4.73 6.01
C LEU A 145 -15.46 5.71 5.57
N HIS A 146 -15.76 5.76 4.27
CA HIS A 146 -16.78 6.66 3.71
C HIS A 146 -18.21 6.12 3.87
N ALA A 147 -18.38 4.81 3.86
CA ALA A 147 -19.67 4.17 4.06
C ALA A 147 -20.12 4.21 5.53
N TRP A 148 -19.18 4.19 6.48
CA TRP A 148 -19.42 4.04 7.93
C TRP A 148 -20.52 4.96 8.48
N PRO A 149 -20.55 6.27 8.19
CA PRO A 149 -21.57 7.17 8.71
C PRO A 149 -23.00 6.80 8.30
N SER A 150 -23.15 6.08 7.19
CA SER A 150 -24.45 5.68 6.63
C SER A 150 -24.90 4.27 7.02
N LEU A 151 -24.00 3.44 7.58
CA LEU A 151 -24.32 2.09 8.03
C LEU A 151 -25.03 2.12 9.39
N SER A 152 -26.06 1.30 9.54
CA SER A 152 -26.68 1.06 10.84
C SER A 152 -25.72 0.30 11.79
N PRO A 153 -25.92 0.36 13.12
CA PRO A 153 -25.10 -0.40 14.07
C PRO A 153 -25.02 -1.89 13.76
N GLU A 154 -26.12 -2.49 13.28
CA GLU A 154 -26.19 -3.90 12.89
C GLU A 154 -25.33 -4.17 11.64
N LEU A 155 -25.36 -3.28 10.65
CA LEU A 155 -24.52 -3.39 9.46
C LEU A 155 -23.03 -3.18 9.78
N ARG A 156 -22.70 -2.27 10.70
CA ARG A 156 -21.32 -2.09 11.19
C ARG A 156 -20.79 -3.35 11.86
N GLN A 157 -21.60 -4.00 12.70
CA GLN A 157 -21.24 -5.29 13.29
C GLN A 157 -21.16 -6.40 12.23
N TYR A 158 -22.06 -6.40 11.25
CA TYR A 158 -22.03 -7.37 10.15
C TYR A 158 -20.76 -7.26 9.30
N VAL A 159 -20.23 -6.06 9.09
CA VAL A 159 -18.92 -5.85 8.44
C VAL A 159 -17.80 -6.42 9.31
N ALA A 160 -17.77 -6.12 10.62
CA ALA A 160 -16.75 -6.66 11.52
C ALA A 160 -16.75 -8.19 11.55
N ASN A 161 -17.93 -8.82 11.56
CA ASN A 161 -18.08 -10.28 11.48
C ASN A 161 -17.48 -10.85 10.19
N GLN A 162 -17.74 -10.24 9.04
CA GLN A 162 -17.18 -10.69 7.76
C GLN A 162 -15.65 -10.54 7.71
N ILE A 163 -15.09 -9.47 8.28
CA ILE A 163 -13.62 -9.31 8.34
C ILE A 163 -13.01 -10.31 9.31
N ALA A 164 -13.65 -10.61 10.44
CA ALA A 164 -13.21 -11.67 11.34
C ALA A 164 -13.26 -13.06 10.67
N ASP A 165 -14.30 -13.36 9.88
CA ASP A 165 -14.38 -14.59 9.07
C ASP A 165 -13.20 -14.67 8.08
N VAL A 166 -12.82 -13.55 7.45
CA VAL A 166 -11.63 -13.47 6.59
C VAL A 166 -10.36 -13.78 7.39
N CYS A 167 -10.18 -13.19 8.58
CA CYS A 167 -9.04 -13.49 9.44
C CYS A 167 -8.97 -14.97 9.82
N GLU A 168 -10.09 -15.63 10.09
CA GLU A 168 -10.14 -17.08 10.34
C GLU A 168 -9.79 -17.91 9.10
N ILE A 169 -10.20 -17.48 7.90
CA ILE A 169 -9.82 -18.15 6.65
C ILE A 169 -8.30 -18.03 6.44
N LEU A 170 -7.76 -16.82 6.54
CA LEU A 170 -6.33 -16.58 6.36
C LEU A 170 -5.51 -17.34 7.40
N ALA A 171 -5.91 -17.29 8.68
CA ALA A 171 -5.15 -17.90 9.77
C ALA A 171 -5.05 -19.43 9.69
N LYS A 172 -5.85 -20.11 8.86
CA LYS A 172 -5.68 -21.55 8.58
C LYS A 172 -4.39 -21.84 7.81
N HIS A 173 -3.86 -20.86 7.09
CA HIS A 173 -2.57 -20.96 6.42
C HIS A 173 -1.48 -20.57 7.39
N THR A 174 -0.55 -21.49 7.61
CA THR A 174 0.50 -21.34 8.60
C THR A 174 1.89 -21.48 8.01
N ALA A 175 2.86 -20.87 8.68
CA ALA A 175 4.28 -21.01 8.40
C ALA A 175 5.06 -21.20 9.70
N THR A 176 6.27 -21.75 9.60
CA THR A 176 7.23 -21.82 10.72
C THR A 176 8.10 -20.56 10.81
N TYR A 177 7.73 -19.50 10.09
CA TYR A 177 8.46 -18.24 10.05
C TYR A 177 7.48 -17.06 9.95
N MET A 178 7.90 -15.92 10.50
CA MET A 178 7.33 -14.61 10.26
C MET A 178 8.02 -13.96 9.07
N GLY A 179 7.22 -13.45 8.14
CA GLY A 179 7.74 -12.88 6.90
C GLY A 179 6.65 -12.60 5.87
N SER A 180 7.08 -12.22 4.67
CA SER A 180 6.18 -11.96 3.54
C SER A 180 5.36 -13.19 3.16
N ALA A 181 4.12 -12.96 2.73
CA ALA A 181 3.26 -14.00 2.21
C ALA A 181 3.73 -14.47 0.82
N ALA A 182 4.15 -13.53 -0.04
CA ALA A 182 4.51 -13.81 -1.43
C ALA A 182 5.86 -14.53 -1.58
N ASN A 183 6.85 -14.14 -0.77
CA ASN A 183 8.20 -14.69 -0.86
C ASN A 183 8.72 -15.08 0.53
N PRO A 184 8.95 -16.38 0.79
CA PRO A 184 9.42 -16.86 2.10
C PRO A 184 10.82 -16.35 2.48
N LEU A 185 11.60 -15.82 1.54
CA LEU A 185 12.91 -15.23 1.81
C LEU A 185 12.82 -13.78 2.30
N ASN A 186 11.72 -13.09 2.00
CA ASN A 186 11.51 -11.71 2.41
C ASN A 186 10.88 -11.68 3.80
N GLY A 187 11.38 -10.78 4.65
CA GLY A 187 10.88 -10.63 6.00
C GLY A 187 9.61 -9.79 6.07
N CYS A 188 9.22 -9.45 7.30
CA CYS A 188 7.95 -8.82 7.57
C CYS A 188 8.04 -7.29 7.48
N ARG A 189 6.99 -6.68 6.91
CA ARG A 189 6.86 -5.23 6.75
C ARG A 189 5.69 -4.74 7.61
N ASP A 190 5.88 -4.62 8.91
CA ASP A 190 4.91 -3.97 9.80
C ASP A 190 5.64 -2.99 10.72
N GLN A 191 5.31 -1.70 10.60
CA GLN A 191 6.02 -0.64 11.32
C GLN A 191 5.85 -0.72 12.83
N TYR A 192 4.77 -1.33 13.30
CA TYR A 192 4.50 -1.50 14.73
C TYR A 192 5.33 -2.65 15.34
N LEU A 193 5.96 -3.47 14.50
CA LEU A 193 6.88 -4.54 14.89
C LEU A 193 8.34 -4.20 14.57
N CYS A 194 8.60 -3.08 13.88
CA CYS A 194 9.93 -2.61 13.51
C CYS A 194 10.38 -1.48 14.45
N PRO A 195 11.71 -1.29 14.66
CA PRO A 195 12.21 -0.14 15.39
C PRO A 195 11.86 1.15 14.64
N ASP A 196 12.05 2.29 15.31
CA ASP A 196 11.85 3.58 14.68
C ASP A 196 12.72 3.74 13.44
N ARG A 197 12.12 4.32 12.39
CA ARG A 197 12.79 4.59 11.13
C ARG A 197 14.04 5.44 11.39
N PRO A 198 15.25 4.95 11.04
CA PRO A 198 16.43 5.79 11.05
C PRO A 198 16.27 6.97 10.10
N VAL A 199 16.74 8.15 10.51
CA VAL A 199 16.65 9.39 9.71
C VAL A 199 17.32 9.26 8.33
N SER A 200 18.33 8.39 8.22
CA SER A 200 19.02 8.10 6.95
C SER A 200 18.17 7.33 5.93
N ILE A 201 17.12 6.62 6.37
CA ILE A 201 16.30 5.81 5.47
C ILE A 201 15.11 6.66 4.97
N PRO A 202 15.00 6.90 3.65
CA PRO A 202 13.90 7.69 3.09
C PRO A 202 12.54 7.17 3.53
N SER A 203 11.60 8.07 3.81
CA SER A 203 10.26 7.73 4.33
C SER A 203 9.49 6.73 3.47
N TRP A 204 9.78 6.69 2.17
CA TRP A 204 9.17 5.76 1.22
C TRP A 204 9.74 4.34 1.25
N LYS A 205 10.98 4.12 1.72
CA LYS A 205 11.61 2.80 1.79
C LYS A 205 11.10 2.09 3.05
N PRO A 206 10.35 0.98 2.97
CA PRO A 206 9.87 0.26 4.14
C PRO A 206 11.04 -0.19 5.03
N ILE A 207 10.85 -0.08 6.35
CA ILE A 207 11.66 -0.82 7.31
C ILE A 207 11.09 -2.24 7.35
N SER A 208 11.95 -3.22 7.16
CA SER A 208 11.56 -4.63 7.16
C SER A 208 12.38 -5.36 8.20
N LEU A 209 11.73 -6.18 9.01
CA LEU A 209 12.44 -7.20 9.78
C LEU A 209 13.01 -8.24 8.80
N PRO A 210 14.11 -8.92 9.14
CA PRO A 210 14.49 -10.14 8.43
C PRO A 210 13.42 -11.22 8.66
N ARG A 211 13.56 -12.34 7.96
CA ARG A 211 12.76 -13.52 8.26
C ARG A 211 13.01 -13.96 9.71
N ILE A 212 11.94 -14.04 10.49
CA ILE A 212 12.01 -14.43 11.90
C ILE A 212 11.43 -15.83 12.09
N ASP A 213 12.04 -16.64 12.94
CA ASP A 213 11.52 -17.93 13.39
C ASP A 213 11.54 -18.00 14.93
N GLU A 214 11.11 -19.11 15.51
CA GLU A 214 11.04 -19.28 16.98
C GLU A 214 12.42 -19.14 17.67
N TRP A 215 13.51 -19.42 16.95
CA TRP A 215 14.86 -19.53 17.49
C TRP A 215 15.55 -18.17 17.50
N ASN A 216 15.31 -17.38 16.45
CA ASN A 216 15.90 -16.06 16.31
C ASN A 216 14.95 -14.92 16.72
N GLY A 217 13.65 -15.17 16.91
CA GLY A 217 12.66 -14.12 17.14
C GLY A 217 12.39 -13.79 18.60
N GLN A 218 12.45 -14.78 19.51
CA GLN A 218 11.91 -14.58 20.85
C GLN A 218 12.64 -13.48 21.64
N GLU A 219 13.96 -13.39 21.52
CA GLU A 219 14.74 -12.29 22.13
C GLU A 219 14.36 -10.92 21.55
N TYR A 220 14.04 -10.87 20.25
CA TYR A 220 13.61 -9.62 19.63
C TYR A 220 12.25 -9.20 20.15
N PHE A 221 11.31 -10.13 20.33
CA PHE A 221 9.91 -9.83 20.62
C PHE A 221 9.55 -9.81 22.11
N ASP A 222 10.40 -10.30 23.01
CA ASP A 222 10.17 -10.29 24.47
C ASP A 222 9.64 -8.93 25.00
N PRO A 223 8.52 -8.89 25.74
CA PRO A 223 7.74 -10.01 26.31
C PRO A 223 6.69 -10.65 25.38
N PHE A 224 6.52 -10.16 24.15
CA PHE A 224 5.53 -10.61 23.18
C PHE A 224 5.75 -12.10 22.81
N GLN A 225 4.71 -12.93 22.95
CA GLN A 225 4.79 -14.37 22.69
C GLN A 225 4.51 -14.64 21.21
N ILE A 226 5.58 -14.83 20.43
CA ILE A 226 5.44 -15.05 18.98
C ILE A 226 5.02 -16.47 18.61
N GLY A 227 5.24 -17.43 19.51
CA GLY A 227 4.97 -18.85 19.28
C GLY A 227 5.90 -19.49 18.24
N ARG A 228 5.55 -20.73 17.86
CA ARG A 228 6.30 -21.57 16.90
C ARG A 228 5.69 -21.59 15.50
N THR A 229 4.48 -21.05 15.38
CA THR A 229 3.66 -21.12 14.17
C THR A 229 3.05 -19.75 13.95
N PHE A 230 3.24 -19.25 12.73
CA PHE A 230 2.79 -17.95 12.30
C PHE A 230 1.63 -18.12 11.34
N ASN A 231 0.64 -17.25 11.41
CA ASN A 231 -0.60 -17.31 10.66
C ASN A 231 -0.59 -16.25 9.57
N LEU A 232 -1.05 -16.63 8.37
CA LEU A 232 -1.26 -15.66 7.31
C LEU A 232 -2.27 -14.61 7.76
N TYR A 233 -1.93 -13.34 7.58
CA TYR A 233 -2.73 -12.20 8.04
C TYR A 233 -2.49 -10.96 7.16
N HIS A 234 -3.51 -10.11 7.08
CA HIS A 234 -3.46 -8.80 6.45
C HIS A 234 -3.31 -7.73 7.54
N PRO A 235 -2.13 -7.14 7.76
CA PRO A 235 -1.93 -6.19 8.87
C PRO A 235 -2.60 -4.83 8.66
N GLU A 236 -3.06 -4.56 7.44
CA GLU A 236 -3.66 -3.29 7.00
C GLU A 236 -5.18 -3.42 6.78
N LEU A 237 -5.91 -3.91 7.79
CA LEU A 237 -7.39 -3.99 7.75
C LEU A 237 -8.04 -2.68 8.22
N GLU A 238 -7.48 -1.55 7.77
CA GLU A 238 -8.03 -0.23 8.04
C GLU A 238 -9.36 0.00 7.30
N PRO A 239 -10.22 0.92 7.79
CA PRO A 239 -11.44 1.32 7.09
C PRO A 239 -11.20 1.83 5.65
N THR A 240 -10.01 2.33 5.34
CA THR A 240 -9.62 2.80 4.00
C THR A 240 -9.36 1.67 3.01
N ASN A 241 -9.10 0.45 3.50
CA ASN A 241 -8.72 -0.71 2.70
C ASN A 241 -9.85 -1.74 2.54
N ILE A 242 -11.06 -1.45 3.03
CA ILE A 242 -12.21 -2.36 2.94
C ILE A 242 -13.28 -1.72 2.05
N VAL A 243 -13.81 -2.46 1.08
CA VAL A 243 -14.90 -2.03 0.19
C VAL A 243 -16.19 -2.75 0.57
N VAL A 244 -17.25 -1.99 0.83
CA VAL A 244 -18.56 -2.48 1.25
C VAL A 244 -19.70 -1.93 0.38
N THR A 245 -20.74 -2.74 0.19
CA THR A 245 -22.01 -2.29 -0.38
C THR A 245 -22.89 -1.63 0.69
N SER A 246 -23.95 -0.94 0.26
CA SER A 246 -24.88 -0.24 1.17
C SER A 246 -25.63 -1.15 2.14
N ASP A 247 -25.72 -2.45 1.85
CA ASP A 247 -26.27 -3.50 2.72
C ASP A 247 -25.19 -4.14 3.62
N GLY A 248 -23.99 -3.55 3.71
CA GLY A 248 -22.92 -3.98 4.61
C GLY A 248 -22.15 -5.22 4.15
N ARG A 249 -22.36 -5.72 2.94
CA ARG A 249 -21.56 -6.84 2.41
C ARG A 249 -20.15 -6.36 2.02
N VAL A 250 -19.13 -7.08 2.47
CA VAL A 250 -17.74 -6.86 2.05
C VAL A 250 -17.54 -7.40 0.64
N THR A 251 -17.11 -6.54 -0.28
CA THR A 251 -16.87 -6.90 -1.69
C THR A 251 -15.41 -6.91 -2.08
N GLY A 252 -14.54 -6.32 -1.28
CA GLY A 252 -13.09 -6.34 -1.51
C GLY A 252 -12.29 -5.84 -0.32
N ILE A 253 -11.08 -6.38 -0.19
CA ILE A 253 -10.01 -5.94 0.70
C ILE A 253 -8.85 -5.51 -0.19
N LEU A 254 -8.33 -4.33 0.05
CA LEU A 254 -7.29 -3.67 -0.74
C LEU A 254 -5.94 -3.70 0.00
N ASP A 255 -4.87 -3.38 -0.74
CA ASP A 255 -3.51 -3.17 -0.23
C ASP A 255 -2.84 -4.40 0.43
N TRP A 256 -2.75 -5.48 -0.34
CA TRP A 256 -2.19 -6.76 0.12
C TRP A 256 -0.66 -6.79 0.20
N GLU A 257 0.03 -5.66 0.03
CA GLU A 257 1.49 -5.62 -0.10
C GLU A 257 2.22 -5.98 1.20
N ARG A 258 1.56 -5.81 2.34
CA ARG A 258 2.14 -6.12 3.67
C ARG A 258 1.61 -7.41 4.27
N ALA A 259 0.71 -8.11 3.58
CA ALA A 259 0.22 -9.39 4.07
C ALA A 259 1.37 -10.40 4.15
N GLY A 260 1.32 -11.21 5.20
CA GLY A 260 2.45 -12.01 5.66
C GLY A 260 2.03 -13.02 6.71
N TYR A 261 2.99 -13.79 7.20
CA TYR A 261 2.80 -14.68 8.32
C TYR A 261 3.20 -13.96 9.61
N PHE A 262 2.29 -13.88 10.57
CA PHE A 262 2.44 -13.13 11.82
C PHE A 262 2.15 -14.00 13.05
N PRO A 263 2.63 -13.62 14.24
CA PRO A 263 2.18 -14.22 15.50
C PRO A 263 0.67 -14.20 15.60
N ARG A 264 0.09 -15.27 16.15
CA ARG A 264 -1.37 -15.40 16.24
C ARG A 264 -2.04 -14.24 16.99
N CYS A 265 -1.41 -13.79 18.08
CA CYS A 265 -1.89 -12.67 18.88
C CYS A 265 -1.94 -11.36 18.08
N TRP A 266 -1.02 -11.16 17.12
CA TRP A 266 -0.94 -9.95 16.30
C TRP A 266 -2.22 -9.66 15.52
N ILE A 267 -2.96 -10.70 15.15
CA ILE A 267 -4.24 -10.59 14.42
C ILE A 267 -5.25 -9.75 15.22
N SER A 268 -5.28 -9.88 16.55
CA SER A 268 -6.18 -9.11 17.43
C SER A 268 -5.48 -7.93 18.10
N THR A 269 -4.17 -7.99 18.35
CA THR A 269 -3.42 -6.86 18.92
C THR A 269 -3.39 -5.67 17.96
N LYS A 270 -3.08 -5.90 16.67
CA LYS A 270 -2.86 -4.83 15.67
C LYS A 270 -4.06 -3.86 15.55
N PRO A 271 -5.31 -4.32 15.42
CA PRO A 271 -6.48 -3.43 15.41
C PRO A 271 -6.64 -2.55 16.66
N GLN A 272 -6.11 -2.94 17.81
CA GLN A 272 -6.29 -2.22 19.08
C GLN A 272 -5.29 -1.08 19.30
N ILE A 273 -4.17 -1.09 18.58
CA ILE A 273 -3.02 -0.20 18.85
C ILE A 273 -2.74 0.77 17.71
N ALA A 274 -3.29 0.50 16.52
CA ALA A 274 -2.90 1.17 15.30
C ALA A 274 -3.88 2.28 14.93
N ASP A 275 -3.40 3.52 14.97
CA ASP A 275 -4.21 4.72 14.68
C ASP A 275 -4.84 4.68 13.29
N GLU A 276 -4.26 3.95 12.33
CA GLU A 276 -4.81 3.85 10.98
C GLU A 276 -6.14 3.09 10.94
N PHE A 277 -6.50 2.36 12.00
CA PHE A 277 -7.81 1.74 12.16
C PHE A 277 -8.88 2.72 12.70
N LEU A 278 -8.51 3.94 13.08
CA LEU A 278 -9.48 4.95 13.52
C LEU A 278 -10.30 5.46 12.34
N LEU A 279 -11.54 5.84 12.65
CA LEU A 279 -12.44 6.51 11.72
C LEU A 279 -12.19 8.02 11.74
N ASP A 280 -12.55 8.69 10.65
CA ASP A 280 -12.54 10.15 10.61
C ASP A 280 -13.67 10.71 11.49
N ALA A 281 -13.32 11.65 12.37
CA ALA A 281 -14.31 12.39 13.15
C ALA A 281 -15.23 13.19 12.23
N GLY A 282 -16.55 13.03 12.39
CA GLY A 282 -17.50 13.74 11.55
C GLY A 282 -18.96 13.40 11.84
N PRO A 283 -19.90 14.05 11.13
CA PRO A 283 -21.32 13.74 11.25
C PRO A 283 -21.58 12.25 10.97
N GLY A 284 -22.24 11.55 11.90
CA GLY A 284 -22.53 10.11 11.79
C GLY A 284 -21.44 9.19 12.36
N VAL A 285 -20.33 9.75 12.85
CA VAL A 285 -19.24 9.04 13.54
C VAL A 285 -19.03 9.66 14.93
N PRO A 286 -19.89 9.34 15.92
CA PRO A 286 -19.76 9.88 17.28
C PRO A 286 -18.57 9.29 18.05
N ASP A 287 -18.07 8.12 17.63
CA ASP A 287 -16.94 7.43 18.21
C ASP A 287 -15.98 7.00 17.10
N VAL A 288 -14.79 7.60 17.08
CA VAL A 288 -13.75 7.30 16.07
C VAL A 288 -13.09 5.94 16.28
N THR A 289 -13.22 5.35 17.48
CA THR A 289 -12.64 4.06 17.85
C THR A 289 -13.56 2.89 17.54
N GLU A 290 -14.79 3.15 17.06
CA GLU A 290 -15.82 2.13 16.91
C GLU A 290 -15.39 0.95 16.01
N TRP A 291 -14.68 1.23 14.91
CA TRP A 291 -14.16 0.16 14.04
C TRP A 291 -13.15 -0.72 14.76
N GLN A 292 -12.14 -0.12 15.40
CA GLN A 292 -11.13 -0.84 16.19
C GLN A 292 -11.79 -1.74 17.23
N TRP A 293 -12.68 -1.17 18.05
CA TRP A 293 -13.35 -1.89 19.12
C TRP A 293 -14.20 -3.04 18.59
N ARG A 294 -15.00 -2.82 17.54
CA ARG A 294 -15.84 -3.87 16.95
C ARG A 294 -14.99 -5.00 16.38
N LEU A 295 -13.96 -4.68 15.59
CA LEU A 295 -13.12 -5.69 14.98
C LEU A 295 -12.36 -6.49 16.04
N ALA A 296 -11.71 -5.82 16.99
CA ALA A 296 -10.96 -6.46 18.07
C ALA A 296 -11.84 -7.39 18.91
N THR A 297 -13.00 -6.89 19.37
CA THR A 297 -13.96 -7.70 20.15
C THR A 297 -14.41 -8.94 19.37
N THR A 298 -14.72 -8.77 18.08
CA THR A 298 -15.16 -9.88 17.23
C THR A 298 -14.04 -10.91 17.04
N LEU A 299 -12.79 -10.48 16.88
CA LEU A 299 -11.64 -11.38 16.78
C LEU A 299 -11.37 -12.12 18.10
N GLU A 300 -11.51 -11.45 19.23
CA GLU A 300 -11.42 -12.07 20.56
C GLU A 300 -12.48 -13.15 20.75
N GLU A 301 -13.73 -12.90 20.35
CA GLU A 301 -14.81 -13.89 20.34
C GLU A 301 -14.50 -15.11 19.46
N ARG A 302 -13.68 -14.94 18.41
CA ARG A 302 -13.15 -16.04 17.56
C ARG A 302 -11.85 -16.66 18.11
N GLY A 303 -11.44 -16.31 19.32
CA GLY A 303 -10.28 -16.88 20.00
C GLY A 303 -8.93 -16.35 19.52
N PHE A 304 -8.89 -15.18 18.88
CA PHE A 304 -7.64 -14.44 18.67
C PHE A 304 -7.40 -13.56 19.90
N ILE A 305 -6.52 -14.00 20.79
CA ILE A 305 -6.25 -13.31 22.05
C ILE A 305 -5.19 -12.22 21.82
N PRO A 306 -5.47 -10.95 22.16
CA PRO A 306 -4.50 -9.87 22.03
C PRO A 306 -3.47 -9.91 23.15
N GLU A 307 -2.31 -9.32 22.87
CA GLU A 307 -1.19 -9.11 23.80
C GLU A 307 -0.80 -7.63 23.74
N ARG A 308 -1.73 -6.77 24.19
CA ARG A 308 -1.57 -5.32 24.07
C ARG A 308 -0.53 -4.77 25.06
N GLU A 309 -0.60 -5.18 26.32
CA GLU A 309 0.32 -4.70 27.36
C GLU A 309 1.76 -5.14 27.04
N GLU A 310 1.92 -6.40 26.60
CA GLU A 310 3.20 -6.95 26.17
C GLU A 310 3.74 -6.24 24.93
N TRP A 311 2.85 -5.90 23.98
CA TRP A 311 3.25 -5.09 22.82
C TRP A 311 3.68 -3.68 23.24
N GLU A 312 3.00 -3.02 24.18
CA GLU A 312 3.37 -1.68 24.66
C GLU A 312 4.77 -1.69 25.32
N GLU A 313 5.07 -2.71 26.12
CA GLU A 313 6.40 -2.92 26.71
C GLU A 313 7.47 -3.20 25.64
N PHE A 314 7.19 -4.14 24.73
CA PHE A 314 8.04 -4.43 23.57
C PHE A 314 8.32 -3.16 22.75
N ARG A 315 7.28 -2.37 22.48
CA ARG A 315 7.35 -1.14 21.69
C ARG A 315 8.26 -0.13 22.36
N GLY A 316 8.10 0.10 23.67
CA GLY A 316 8.97 0.99 24.45
C GLY A 316 10.45 0.58 24.40
N ARG A 317 10.74 -0.72 24.33
CA ARG A 317 12.11 -1.24 24.18
C ARG A 317 12.70 -0.97 22.81
N ILE A 318 11.94 -1.19 21.73
CA ILE A 318 12.45 -1.01 20.35
C ILE A 318 12.46 0.45 19.86
N SER A 319 11.69 1.34 20.48
CA SER A 319 11.75 2.80 20.25
C SER A 319 12.82 3.51 21.11
N GLY A 320 13.59 2.76 21.92
CA GLY A 320 14.62 3.32 22.78
C GLY A 320 14.09 4.11 23.99
N THR A 321 12.81 3.93 24.33
CA THR A 321 12.15 4.60 25.46
C THR A 321 12.40 3.87 26.79
N VAL A 322 12.85 2.61 26.74
CA VAL A 322 13.20 1.76 27.89
C VAL A 322 14.70 1.44 27.89
N SER A 323 15.34 1.50 29.07
CA SER A 323 16.81 1.43 29.27
C SER A 323 17.45 0.03 29.09
N THR A 324 16.71 -0.99 28.67
CA THR A 324 17.21 -2.37 28.54
C THR A 324 17.76 -2.62 27.14
N ALA A 325 19.06 -2.45 26.97
CA ALA A 325 19.74 -2.57 25.69
C ALA A 325 19.83 -4.04 25.22
N VAL A 326 18.99 -4.41 24.25
CA VAL A 326 19.22 -5.57 23.36
C VAL A 326 19.90 -5.05 22.10
N SER A 327 20.97 -5.69 21.65
CA SER A 327 21.65 -5.28 20.40
C SER A 327 20.82 -5.68 19.19
N PHE A 328 20.28 -4.68 18.49
CA PHE A 328 19.46 -4.86 17.29
C PHE A 328 20.27 -5.01 15.99
N ALA A 329 21.60 -4.86 16.05
CA ALA A 329 22.50 -4.91 14.89
C ALA A 329 22.37 -6.22 14.09
N LYS A 330 21.97 -7.33 14.74
CA LYS A 330 21.76 -8.63 14.07
C LYS A 330 20.48 -8.70 13.22
N TYR A 331 19.49 -7.84 13.49
CA TYR A 331 18.24 -7.79 12.71
C TYR A 331 18.23 -6.63 11.72
N PHE A 332 19.05 -5.59 11.96
CA PHE A 332 19.17 -4.42 11.12
C PHE A 332 20.66 -4.11 10.88
N PRO A 333 21.36 -4.93 10.08
CA PRO A 333 22.74 -4.61 9.70
C PRO A 333 22.76 -3.28 8.96
N ALA A 334 23.73 -2.41 9.29
CA ALA A 334 23.96 -1.20 8.51
C ALA A 334 24.24 -1.61 7.06
N GLU A 335 23.60 -0.95 6.08
CA GLU A 335 24.01 -1.06 4.68
C GLU A 335 25.46 -0.55 4.64
N THR A 336 26.43 -1.47 4.60
CA THR A 336 27.79 -1.13 4.22
C THR A 336 27.74 -0.78 2.75
N ASP A 337 27.72 0.51 2.45
CA ASP A 337 28.17 0.99 1.15
C ASP A 337 29.65 0.58 1.02
N GLU A 338 29.90 -0.64 0.57
CA GLU A 338 31.16 -0.96 -0.10
C GLU A 338 31.11 -0.29 -1.48
N ALA A 339 31.13 1.05 -1.47
CA ALA A 339 31.70 1.80 -2.57
C ALA A 339 33.21 1.61 -2.45
N GLU A 340 33.78 0.78 -3.33
CA GLU A 340 35.22 0.72 -3.53
C GLU A 340 35.77 2.15 -3.57
N ASP A 341 36.74 2.45 -2.69
CA ASP A 341 37.56 3.67 -2.68
C ASP A 341 38.21 3.83 -4.06
N ASN A 342 37.50 4.47 -4.99
CA ASN A 342 38.09 5.07 -6.17
C ASN A 342 38.37 6.52 -5.83
N GLU A 343 39.66 6.82 -5.64
CA GLU A 343 40.21 8.16 -5.46
C GLU A 343 39.49 9.17 -6.38
N VAL A 344 38.76 10.11 -5.76
CA VAL A 344 38.17 11.25 -6.45
C VAL A 344 39.31 12.23 -6.75
N PRO A 345 39.55 12.63 -8.01
CA PRO A 345 40.52 13.67 -8.31
C PRO A 345 40.01 15.03 -7.79
N ASP A 346 40.92 15.83 -7.21
CA ASP A 346 40.66 17.18 -6.71
C ASP A 346 39.84 18.04 -7.68
N VAL A 347 38.69 18.52 -7.20
CA VAL A 347 37.86 19.51 -7.90
C VAL A 347 38.36 20.91 -7.52
N PRO A 348 38.68 21.79 -8.49
CA PRO A 348 39.15 23.13 -8.17
C PRO A 348 38.01 24.03 -7.65
N ASP A 349 38.37 24.94 -6.74
CA ASP A 349 37.48 25.88 -6.05
C ASP A 349 36.53 26.65 -6.98
N VAL A 350 35.24 26.64 -6.63
CA VAL A 350 34.18 27.45 -7.27
C VAL A 350 34.09 28.80 -6.55
N PRO A 351 34.08 29.94 -7.25
CA PRO A 351 34.01 31.25 -6.61
C PRO A 351 32.59 31.59 -6.11
N ASP A 352 32.54 32.36 -5.01
CA ASP A 352 31.33 32.79 -4.31
C ASP A 352 30.28 33.47 -5.21
N ILE A 353 29.02 33.05 -5.06
CA ILE A 353 27.85 33.65 -5.69
C ILE A 353 27.30 34.75 -4.74
N PRO A 354 27.01 35.97 -5.21
CA PRO A 354 26.50 37.04 -4.34
C PRO A 354 25.01 36.87 -4.00
N ASP A 355 24.64 37.32 -2.80
CA ASP A 355 23.29 37.28 -2.23
C ASP A 355 22.22 37.93 -3.10
N VAL A 356 21.07 37.25 -3.24
CA VAL A 356 19.85 37.75 -3.88
C VAL A 356 18.91 38.32 -2.80
N PRO A 357 18.33 39.52 -2.97
CA PRO A 357 17.49 40.13 -1.95
C PRO A 357 16.08 39.52 -1.87
N ASP A 358 15.55 39.48 -0.64
CA ASP A 358 14.19 39.03 -0.27
C ASP A 358 13.09 39.78 -1.02
N VAL A 359 12.16 39.04 -1.64
CA VAL A 359 10.93 39.58 -2.23
C VAL A 359 9.73 39.14 -1.37
N ARG A 360 9.00 40.14 -0.86
CA ARG A 360 7.75 40.00 -0.10
C ARG A 360 6.69 39.22 -0.87
N MET A 361 6.02 38.31 -0.16
CA MET A 361 4.75 37.71 -0.60
C MET A 361 3.59 38.65 -0.30
N ASP A 362 2.91 39.15 -1.33
CA ASP A 362 1.58 39.73 -1.22
C ASP A 362 0.60 38.95 -2.11
N GLU A 363 -0.48 38.51 -1.46
CA GLU A 363 -1.85 38.18 -1.90
C GLU A 363 -2.14 37.84 -3.37
N VAL A 364 -2.58 36.60 -3.64
CA VAL A 364 -3.48 36.28 -4.75
C VAL A 364 -4.52 35.22 -4.37
N GLY A 365 -5.75 35.68 -4.10
CA GLY A 365 -7.03 35.17 -4.62
C GLY A 365 -7.51 33.75 -4.27
N GLU A 366 -8.58 33.67 -3.46
CA GLU A 366 -9.46 32.48 -3.33
C GLU A 366 -10.09 32.05 -4.67
N PRO A 367 -10.25 30.75 -4.95
CA PRO A 367 -11.13 30.28 -6.01
C PRO A 367 -12.53 29.93 -5.48
N SER A 368 -13.49 30.65 -6.05
CA SER A 368 -14.95 30.51 -6.00
C SER A 368 -15.52 29.09 -6.10
N ARG A 369 -16.54 28.85 -5.26
CA ARG A 369 -17.54 27.77 -5.36
C ARG A 369 -18.39 27.90 -6.62
N LEU A 370 -18.59 26.80 -7.37
CA LEU A 370 -19.86 26.34 -7.99
C LEU A 370 -19.59 25.30 -9.09
N ASN A 371 -19.87 24.02 -8.80
CA ASN A 371 -20.97 23.28 -9.42
C ASN A 371 -21.01 21.85 -8.87
N ALA A 372 -22.10 21.56 -8.17
CA ALA A 372 -22.41 20.28 -7.57
C ALA A 372 -22.86 19.27 -8.63
N HIS A 373 -22.11 18.18 -8.75
CA HIS A 373 -22.64 16.90 -9.20
C HIS A 373 -22.56 15.94 -8.01
N ASP A 374 -23.65 15.19 -7.81
CA ASP A 374 -23.93 14.29 -6.70
C ASP A 374 -22.72 13.41 -6.28
N PRO A 375 -22.17 13.57 -5.06
CA PRO A 375 -20.95 12.89 -4.61
C PRO A 375 -21.17 11.48 -4.03
N HIS A 376 -22.37 10.91 -4.07
CA HIS A 376 -22.70 9.72 -3.27
C HIS A 376 -22.32 8.35 -3.87
N GLN A 377 -21.46 8.27 -4.88
CA GLN A 377 -20.96 6.98 -5.38
C GLN A 377 -19.46 7.02 -5.70
N VAL A 378 -18.64 6.90 -4.66
CA VAL A 378 -17.19 6.71 -4.78
C VAL A 378 -16.91 5.22 -5.03
N TRP A 379 -16.80 4.82 -6.29
CA TRP A 379 -16.40 3.47 -6.69
C TRP A 379 -14.88 3.32 -6.63
N TYR A 380 -14.41 2.28 -5.92
CA TYR A 380 -13.04 1.72 -5.92
C TYR A 380 -13.01 0.39 -6.63
#